data_AF-A0A087M3E3-F1
#
_entry.id   AF-A0A087M3E3-F1
#
_cell.length_a   1.000
_cell.length_b   1.000
_cell.length_c   1.000
_cell.angle_alpha   90.00
_cell.angle_beta   90.00
_cell.angle_gamma   90.00
#
_symmetry.space_group_name_H-M   'P 1'
#
loop_
_entity.id
_entity.type
_entity.pdbx_description
1 polymer ?
#
loop_
_entity_poly.entity_id
_entity_poly.type
_entity_poly.pdbx_seq_one_letter_code
_entity_poly.pdbx_strand_id
1 'polypeptide(L)' 'MTQHVPPTMREPKGDHNRRLPLGMDPEAFAAAAGITPEQLRAYELTSPDQDFDLDVADRVGWALERLEANPPSSQKVQN' A
#
# COMPACT_ATOMS: atom_id res chain seq x y z
N MET A 1 16.61 -5.79 8.21
CA MET A 1 16.46 -5.45 6.79
C MET A 1 15.07 -5.92 6.39
N THR A 2 14.12 -5.01 6.25
CA THR A 2 12.78 -5.38 5.76
C THR A 2 12.95 -5.81 4.32
N GLN A 3 12.73 -7.09 4.05
CA GLN A 3 12.94 -7.65 2.71
C GLN A 3 11.73 -7.25 1.86
N HIS A 4 11.97 -6.48 0.80
CA HIS A 4 10.92 -6.06 -0.11
C HIS A 4 10.24 -7.29 -0.70
N VAL A 5 8.92 -7.42 -0.51
CA VAL A 5 8.16 -8.55 -1.05
C VAL A 5 8.02 -8.35 -2.56
N PRO A 6 8.47 -9.32 -3.38
CA PRO A 6 8.32 -9.25 -4.84
C PRO A 6 6.85 -9.00 -5.23
N PRO A 7 6.59 -8.16 -6.25
CA PRO A 7 5.22 -7.76 -6.61
C PRO A 7 4.33 -8.94 -7.01
N THR A 8 4.92 -10.02 -7.55
CA THR A 8 4.21 -11.25 -7.92
C THR A 8 3.76 -12.10 -6.73
N MET A 9 4.29 -11.85 -5.53
CA MET A 9 3.91 -12.52 -4.29
C MET A 9 3.08 -11.62 -3.38
N ARG A 10 2.65 -10.44 -3.87
CA ARG A 10 1.81 -9.53 -3.11
C ARG A 10 0.36 -9.93 -3.19
N GLU A 11 -0.33 -9.65 -2.10
CA GLU A 11 -1.77 -9.86 -1.97
C GLU A 11 -2.43 -8.49 -1.87
N PRO A 12 -3.22 -8.05 -2.87
CA PRO A 12 -3.81 -6.71 -2.86
C PRO A 12 -4.66 -6.43 -1.61
N LYS A 13 -5.36 -7.45 -1.10
CA LYS A 13 -6.09 -7.36 0.17
C LYS A 13 -5.18 -7.30 1.39
N GLY A 14 -4.04 -7.99 1.36
CA GLY A 14 -3.02 -7.90 2.40
C GLY A 14 -2.42 -6.50 2.49
N ASP A 15 -2.05 -5.92 1.35
CA ASP A 15 -1.53 -4.55 1.26
C ASP A 15 -2.58 -3.50 1.66
N HIS A 16 -3.85 -3.68 1.27
CA HIS A 16 -4.95 -2.84 1.76
C HIS A 16 -5.03 -2.86 3.30
N ASN A 17 -4.98 -4.04 3.91
CA ASN A 17 -5.03 -4.20 5.37
C ASN A 17 -3.82 -3.57 6.07
N ARG A 18 -2.64 -3.59 5.43
CA ARG A 18 -1.43 -2.90 5.93
C ARG A 18 -1.53 -1.39 5.85
N ARG A 19 -2.27 -0.85 4.87
CA ARG A 19 -2.50 0.60 4.76
C ARG A 19 -3.43 1.13 5.84
N LEU A 20 -4.47 0.40 6.23
CA LEU A 20 -5.45 0.84 7.25
C LEU A 20 -4.82 1.37 8.56
N PRO A 21 -3.87 0.68 9.23
CA PRO A 21 -3.26 1.15 10.48
C PRO A 21 -2.35 2.38 10.29
N LEU A 22 -1.97 2.74 9.06
CA LEU A 22 -1.24 3.99 8.81
C LEU A 22 -2.11 5.23 9.07
N GLY A 23 -3.44 5.07 9.12
CA GLY A 23 -4.38 6.17 9.34
C GLY A 23 -4.32 7.25 8.25
N MET A 24 -3.78 6.90 7.08
CA MET A 24 -3.58 7.80 5.94
C MET A 24 -4.73 7.68 4.95
N ASP A 25 -5.14 8.82 4.41
CA ASP A 25 -6.13 8.88 3.33
C ASP A 25 -5.64 8.12 2.08
N PRO A 26 -6.51 7.37 1.35
CA PRO A 26 -6.12 6.67 0.12
C PRO A 26 -5.44 7.56 -0.93
N GLU A 27 -5.85 8.82 -1.07
CA GLU A 27 -5.27 9.76 -2.04
C GLU A 27 -3.87 10.18 -1.60
N ALA A 28 -3.69 10.44 -0.30
CA ALA A 28 -2.37 10.73 0.26
C ALA A 28 -1.42 9.54 0.14
N PHE A 29 -1.93 8.32 0.33
CA PHE A 29 -1.15 7.10 0.14
C PHE A 29 -0.78 6.88 -1.33
N ALA A 30 -1.74 7.04 -2.25
CA ALA A 30 -1.49 6.93 -3.69
C ALA A 30 -0.40 7.92 -4.14
N ALA A 31 -0.47 9.17 -3.67
CA ALA A 31 0.56 10.17 -3.92
C ALA A 31 1.92 9.75 -3.34
N ALA A 32 1.96 9.18 -2.13
CA ALA A 32 3.19 8.67 -1.52
C ALA A 32 3.79 7.48 -2.28
N ALA A 33 2.96 6.67 -2.92
CA ALA A 33 3.34 5.54 -3.77
C ALA A 33 3.65 5.95 -5.23
N GLY A 34 3.37 7.19 -5.63
CA GLY A 34 3.56 7.66 -7.00
C GLY A 34 2.61 7.00 -8.00
N ILE A 35 1.38 6.72 -7.59
CA ILE A 35 0.28 6.19 -8.41
C ILE A 35 -0.96 7.08 -8.27
N THR A 36 -1.96 6.89 -9.13
CA THR A 36 -3.24 7.58 -8.97
C THR A 36 -4.15 6.88 -7.95
N PRO A 37 -5.11 7.59 -7.32
CA PRO A 37 -6.09 6.99 -6.44
C PRO A 37 -6.93 5.90 -7.12
N GLU A 38 -7.18 6.02 -8.42
CA GLU A 38 -7.89 5.03 -9.21
C GLU A 38 -7.07 3.75 -9.38
N GLN A 39 -5.76 3.88 -9.62
CA GLN A 39 -4.84 2.73 -9.69
C GLN A 39 -4.78 2.01 -8.34
N LEU A 40 -4.69 2.76 -7.24
CA LEU A 40 -4.73 2.20 -5.89
C LEU A 40 -6.05 1.45 -5.65
N ARG A 41 -7.19 2.07 -5.97
CA ARG A 41 -8.51 1.46 -5.79
C ARG A 41 -8.66 0.20 -6.65
N ALA A 42 -8.22 0.23 -7.91
CA ALA A 42 -8.28 -0.92 -8.81
C ALA A 42 -7.46 -2.10 -8.28
N TYR A 43 -6.25 -1.81 -7.79
CA TYR A 43 -5.39 -2.80 -7.12
C TYR A 43 -6.08 -3.36 -5.88
N GLU A 44 -6.52 -2.52 -4.94
CA GLU A 44 -7.14 -2.96 -3.69
C GLU A 44 -8.47 -3.72 -3.89
N LEU A 45 -9.19 -3.47 -4.98
CA LEU A 45 -10.42 -4.16 -5.35
C LEU A 45 -10.19 -5.40 -6.21
N THR A 46 -8.95 -5.72 -6.59
CA THR A 46 -8.63 -6.92 -7.36
C THR A 46 -9.11 -8.16 -6.59
N SER A 47 -9.93 -8.97 -7.25
CA SER A 47 -10.41 -10.24 -6.70
C SER A 47 -9.33 -11.32 -6.79
N PRO A 48 -9.37 -12.39 -5.98
CA PRO A 48 -8.34 -13.45 -6.00
C PRO A 48 -8.16 -14.17 -7.35
N ASP A 49 -9.16 -14.09 -8.22
CA ASP A 49 -9.20 -14.65 -9.57
C ASP A 49 -8.78 -13.66 -10.67
N GLN A 50 -8.41 -12.44 -10.30
CA GLN A 50 -8.01 -11.38 -11.22
C GLN A 50 -6.52 -11.09 -11.12
N ASP A 51 -5.90 -10.89 -12.28
CA ASP A 51 -4.55 -10.34 -12.35
C ASP A 51 -4.55 -8.86 -11.97
N PHE A 52 -3.44 -8.40 -11.40
CA PHE A 52 -3.20 -7.00 -11.08
C PHE A 52 -1.93 -6.48 -11.76
N ASP A 53 -1.83 -5.16 -11.85
CA ASP A 53 -0.65 -4.49 -12.37
C ASP A 53 0.53 -4.61 -11.40
N LEU A 54 1.59 -5.29 -11.84
CA LEU A 54 2.78 -5.55 -11.05
C LEU A 54 3.55 -4.26 -10.72
N ASP A 55 3.50 -3.24 -11.59
CA ASP A 55 4.14 -1.95 -11.32
C ASP A 55 3.40 -1.20 -10.21
N VAL A 56 2.06 -1.32 -10.17
CA VAL A 56 1.26 -0.77 -9.08
C VAL A 56 1.54 -1.51 -7.77
N ALA A 57 1.60 -2.84 -7.81
CA ALA A 57 1.91 -3.66 -6.64
C ALA A 57 3.29 -3.35 -6.05
N ASP A 58 4.31 -3.19 -6.89
CA ASP A 58 5.67 -2.85 -6.46
C ASP A 58 5.71 -1.47 -5.77
N ARG A 59 5.07 -0.48 -6.38
CA ARG A 59 4.97 0.89 -5.83
C ARG A 59 4.21 0.95 -4.50
N VAL A 60 3.07 0.28 -4.42
CA VAL A 60 2.29 0.17 -3.17
C VAL A 60 3.15 -0.49 -2.09
N GLY A 61 3.88 -1.53 -2.48
CA GLY A 61 4.78 -2.25 -1.59
C GLY A 61 5.90 -1.41 -1.00
N TRP A 62 6.62 -0.68 -1.85
CA TRP A 62 7.65 0.25 -1.42
C TRP A 62 7.09 1.36 -0.53
N ALA A 63 5.90 1.86 -0.85
CA ALA A 63 5.24 2.88 -0.03
C ALA A 63 4.87 2.36 1.35
N LEU A 64 4.28 1.16 1.46
CA LEU A 64 3.97 0.50 2.72
C LEU A 64 5.24 0.31 3.56
N GLU A 65 6.28 -0.30 2.99
CA GLU A 65 7.53 -0.54 3.72
C GLU A 65 8.18 0.75 4.20
N ARG A 66 8.15 1.82 3.38
CA ARG A 66 8.67 3.13 3.76
C ARG A 66 7.88 3.77 4.90
N LEU A 67 6.55 3.74 4.81
CA LEU A 67 5.65 4.38 5.77
C LEU A 67 5.54 3.60 7.08
N GLU A 68 5.65 2.28 7.04
CA GLU A 68 5.71 1.44 8.25
C GLU A 68 7.07 1.57 8.96
N ALA A 69 8.17 1.71 8.20
CA ALA A 69 9.50 1.92 8.78
C ALA A 69 9.66 3.35 9.35
N ASN A 70 8.98 4.34 8.76
CA ASN A 70 9.01 5.73 9.20
C ASN A 70 7.57 6.28 9.27
N PRO A 71 6.79 5.90 10.31
CA PRO A 71 5.43 6.39 10.45
C PRO A 71 5.45 7.92 10.51
N PRO A 72 4.63 8.62 9.70
CA PRO A 72 4.57 10.07 9.75
C PRO A 72 4.16 10.51 11.17
N SER A 73 4.77 11.59 11.67
CA SER A 73 4.61 12.11 13.03
C SER A 73 3.16 12.47 13.42
N SER A 74 2.23 12.41 12.47
CA SER A 74 0.79 12.61 12.68
C SER A 74 0.06 11.36 13.19
N GLN A 75 0.75 10.24 13.41
CA GLN A 75 0.17 9.07 14.08
C GLN A 75 -0.03 9.40 15.58
N LYS A 76 -1.18 10.00 15.89
CA LYS A 76 -1.67 10.11 17.27
C LYS A 76 -2.10 8.71 17.70
N VAL A 77 -1.21 8.00 18.39
CA VAL A 77 -1.62 6.91 19.28
C VAL A 77 -2.43 7.56 20.40
N GLN A 78 -3.76 7.51 20.30
CA GLN A 78 -4.60 7.73 21.49
C GLN A 78 -4.58 6.42 22.28
N ASN A 79 -3.81 6.43 23.37
CA ASN A 79 -3.95 5.45 24.46
C ASN A 79 -5.23 5.71 25.25
#